data_AF-A0A2N1SEF5-F1
#
_entry.id   AF-A0A2N1SEF5-F1
#
_cell.length_a   1.000
_cell.length_b   1.000
_cell.length_c   1.000
_cell.angle_alpha   90.00
_cell.angle_beta   90.00
_cell.angle_gamma   90.00
#
_symmetry.space_group_name_H-M   'P 1'
#
loop_
_entity.id
_entity.type
_entity.pdbx_description
1 polymer ?
#
loop_
_entity_poly.entity_id
_entity_poly.type
_entity_poly.pdbx_seq_one_letter_code
_entity_poly.pdbx_strand_id
1 'polypeptide(L)'
;MRRLILVAAILASGGIAFAQETSVPTTETEAITMLIQQTETLRLTAEDSAAAGDAFRAMVQAGVQVRNAYRITSDALDNGLKARELTMIAERVRLRRSLGLSAQECEETARAMIQEQIRIRTQTAAGTATQKQTQDRPAEPSEAPSSRGK
;
A
#
# COMPACT_ATOMS: atom_id res chain seq x y z
N MET A 1 1.02 -17.51 57.51
CA MET A 1 2.23 -16.85 56.97
C MET A 1 2.74 -17.63 55.77
N ARG A 2 2.89 -16.97 54.61
CA ARG A 2 3.81 -17.29 53.49
C ARG A 2 3.51 -18.63 52.76
N ARG A 3 3.12 -18.73 51.48
CA ARG A 3 3.25 -17.85 50.31
C ARG A 3 2.14 -18.27 49.31
N LEU A 4 1.21 -17.37 49.01
CA LEU A 4 0.34 -17.44 47.83
C LEU A 4 0.92 -16.46 46.82
N ILE A 5 1.71 -16.94 45.85
CA ILE A 5 2.17 -16.12 44.72
C ILE A 5 2.33 -17.02 43.48
N LEU A 6 1.86 -16.50 42.33
CA LEU A 6 2.14 -16.89 40.93
C LEU A 6 1.37 -18.11 40.41
N VAL A 7 0.52 -18.07 39.38
CA VAL A 7 0.46 -17.20 38.19
C VAL A 7 -1.00 -17.09 37.73
N ALA A 8 -1.61 -15.93 37.92
CA ALA A 8 -2.75 -15.47 37.14
C ALA A 8 -2.19 -14.42 36.16
N ALA A 9 -1.87 -14.84 34.93
CA ALA A 9 -1.53 -13.96 33.83
C ALA A 9 -2.61 -14.10 32.75
N ILE A 10 -3.80 -13.66 33.13
CA ILE A 10 -4.94 -13.41 32.24
C ILE A 10 -4.74 -12.00 31.66
N LEU A 11 -4.87 -11.92 30.34
CA LEU A 11 -5.19 -10.72 29.55
C LEU A 11 -4.40 -9.44 29.86
N ALA A 12 -3.31 -9.21 29.13
CA ALA A 12 -2.79 -7.87 28.91
C ALA A 12 -2.00 -7.77 27.60
N SER A 13 -2.66 -8.03 26.47
CA SER A 13 -2.23 -7.51 25.18
C SER A 13 -3.34 -6.60 24.66
N GLY A 14 -3.51 -5.48 25.37
CA GLY A 14 -4.10 -4.29 24.82
C GLY A 14 -3.20 -3.77 23.70
N GLY A 15 -3.53 -4.12 22.47
CA GLY A 15 -3.17 -3.35 21.29
C GLY A 15 -4.30 -2.38 21.06
N ILE A 16 -4.05 -1.10 21.35
CA ILE A 16 -4.98 0.01 21.18
C ILE A 16 -5.53 -0.05 19.76
N ALA A 17 -6.80 -0.45 19.61
CA ALA A 17 -7.58 -0.09 18.45
C ALA A 17 -7.75 1.42 18.54
N PHE A 18 -6.86 2.17 17.89
CA PHE A 18 -7.11 3.57 17.60
C PHE A 18 -8.34 3.59 16.70
N ALA A 19 -9.51 3.77 17.32
CA ALA A 19 -10.67 4.33 16.67
C ALA A 19 -10.29 5.77 16.28
N GLN A 20 -9.49 5.93 15.23
CA GLN A 20 -9.52 7.16 14.47
C GLN A 20 -10.90 7.16 13.84
N GLU A 21 -11.78 7.95 14.43
CA GLU A 21 -13.00 8.42 13.82
C GLU A 21 -12.63 8.84 12.39
N THR A 22 -13.00 8.02 11.41
CA THR A 22 -12.61 8.20 10.01
C THR A 22 -13.44 9.35 9.47
N SER A 23 -13.08 10.57 9.86
CA SER A 23 -13.62 11.79 9.31
C SER A 23 -13.27 11.79 7.83
N VAL A 24 -14.24 11.45 6.98
CA VAL A 24 -14.04 11.49 5.55
C VAL A 24 -14.14 12.96 5.13
N PRO A 25 -13.11 13.51 4.47
CA PRO A 25 -13.07 14.94 4.20
C PRO A 25 -14.24 15.35 3.31
N THR A 26 -14.86 16.45 3.68
CA THR A 26 -15.97 17.05 2.91
C THR A 26 -15.47 18.12 1.95
N THR A 27 -14.26 18.62 2.15
CA THR A 27 -13.63 19.67 1.34
C THR A 27 -12.26 19.25 0.82
N GLU A 28 -11.82 19.88 -0.27
CA GLU A 28 -10.52 19.61 -0.88
C GLU A 28 -9.37 19.93 0.08
N THR A 29 -9.46 21.04 0.82
CA THR A 29 -8.44 21.47 1.78
C THR A 29 -8.31 20.51 2.96
N GLU A 30 -9.44 20.03 3.48
CA GLU A 30 -9.46 19.02 4.54
C GLU A 30 -8.81 17.72 4.06
N ALA A 31 -9.16 17.27 2.84
CA ALA A 31 -8.59 16.06 2.26
C ALA A 31 -7.07 16.15 2.08
N ILE A 32 -6.55 17.28 1.58
CA ILE A 32 -5.11 17.49 1.43
C ILE A 32 -4.41 17.49 2.78
N THR A 33 -5.01 18.14 3.78
CA THR A 33 -4.45 18.18 5.14
C THR A 33 -4.36 16.79 5.75
N MET A 34 -5.40 15.98 5.59
CA MET A 34 -5.43 14.60 6.04
C MET A 34 -4.40 13.73 5.31
N LEU A 35 -4.24 13.89 3.99
CA LEU A 35 -3.21 13.17 3.23
C LEU A 35 -1.80 13.53 3.69
N ILE A 36 -1.53 14.80 4.04
CA ILE A 36 -0.25 15.24 4.61
C ILE A 36 -0.02 14.59 5.98
N GLN A 37 -1.02 14.59 6.86
CA GLN A 37 -0.91 13.93 8.17
C GLN A 37 -0.67 12.42 8.03
N GLN A 38 -1.31 11.79 7.05
CA GLN A 38 -1.13 10.37 6.75
C GLN A 38 0.29 10.10 6.23
N THR A 39 0.83 10.92 5.32
CA THR A 39 2.18 10.73 4.80
C THR A 39 3.24 10.90 5.89
N GLU A 40 3.04 11.84 6.82
CA GLU A 40 3.87 12.00 8.02
C GLU A 40 3.79 10.76 8.93
N THR A 41 2.58 10.26 9.19
CA THR A 41 2.34 9.06 10.01
C THR A 41 3.01 7.83 9.43
N LEU A 42 2.95 7.68 8.11
CA LEU A 42 3.59 6.61 7.35
C LEU A 42 5.09 6.86 7.10
N ARG A 43 5.64 7.97 7.61
CA ARG A 43 7.05 8.39 7.44
C ARG A 43 7.49 8.42 5.97
N LEU A 44 6.59 8.86 5.10
CA LEU A 44 6.85 9.04 3.68
C LEU A 44 7.65 10.32 3.43
N THR A 45 8.22 10.41 2.24
CA THR A 45 9.00 11.60 1.85
C THR A 45 8.09 12.76 1.50
N ALA A 46 8.65 13.98 1.50
CA ALA A 46 7.93 15.16 1.01
C ALA A 46 7.49 15.00 -0.46
N GLU A 47 8.28 14.27 -1.25
CA GLU A 47 7.97 13.95 -2.65
C GLU A 47 6.74 13.03 -2.75
N ASP A 48 6.67 12.00 -1.91
CA ASP A 48 5.49 11.11 -1.82
C ASP A 48 4.23 11.91 -1.44
N SER A 49 4.35 12.83 -0.48
CA SER A 49 3.25 13.68 -0.05
C SER A 49 2.77 14.63 -1.16
N ALA A 50 3.70 15.23 -1.92
CA ALA A 50 3.37 16.09 -3.04
C ALA A 50 2.65 15.30 -4.16
N ALA A 51 3.16 14.12 -4.50
CA ALA A 51 2.56 13.25 -5.51
C ALA A 51 1.17 12.76 -5.10
N ALA A 52 0.94 12.46 -3.81
CA ALA A 52 -0.39 12.11 -3.29
C ALA A 52 -1.39 13.28 -3.47
N GLY A 53 -0.96 14.50 -3.11
CA GLY A 53 -1.75 15.71 -3.31
C GLY A 53 -2.08 15.96 -4.78
N ASP A 54 -1.12 15.73 -5.68
CA ASP A 54 -1.32 15.91 -7.12
C ASP A 54 -2.24 14.85 -7.74
N ALA A 55 -2.13 13.59 -7.33
CA ALA A 55 -3.04 12.53 -7.73
C ALA A 55 -4.48 12.80 -7.28
N PHE A 56 -4.63 13.25 -6.02
CA PHE A 56 -5.91 13.67 -5.47
C PHE A 56 -6.52 14.83 -6.27
N ARG A 57 -5.75 15.91 -6.50
CA ARG A 57 -6.21 17.07 -7.28
C ARG A 57 -6.59 16.69 -8.72
N ALA A 58 -5.80 15.82 -9.37
CA ALA A 58 -6.11 15.36 -10.71
C ALA A 58 -7.49 14.67 -10.79
N MET A 59 -7.83 13.86 -9.78
CA MET A 59 -9.16 13.22 -9.69
C MET A 59 -10.27 14.24 -9.45
N VAL A 60 -10.08 15.18 -8.52
CA VAL A 60 -11.07 16.25 -8.24
C VAL A 60 -11.30 17.12 -9.48
N GLN A 61 -10.24 17.51 -10.18
CA GLN A 61 -10.33 18.26 -11.45
C GLN A 61 -11.01 17.47 -12.57
N ALA A 62 -10.92 16.13 -12.54
CA ALA A 62 -11.66 15.26 -13.43
C ALA A 62 -13.16 15.13 -13.07
N GLY A 63 -13.60 15.76 -11.98
CA GLY A 63 -14.98 15.74 -11.49
C GLY A 63 -15.28 14.61 -10.51
N VAL A 64 -14.26 13.87 -10.05
CA VAL A 64 -14.43 12.85 -9.01
C VAL A 64 -14.77 13.54 -7.69
N GLN A 65 -15.72 12.98 -6.94
CA GLN A 65 -16.09 13.52 -5.64
C GLN A 65 -14.89 13.52 -4.69
N VAL A 66 -14.69 14.62 -3.95
CA VAL A 66 -13.61 14.80 -2.97
C VAL A 66 -13.45 13.57 -2.06
N ARG A 67 -14.57 13.09 -1.51
CA ARG A 67 -14.63 11.88 -0.68
C ARG A 67 -14.05 10.65 -1.37
N ASN A 68 -14.39 10.42 -2.63
CA ASN A 68 -13.90 9.25 -3.38
C ASN A 68 -12.43 9.41 -3.75
N ALA A 69 -12.03 10.59 -4.23
CA ALA A 69 -10.65 10.89 -4.57
C ALA A 69 -9.74 10.73 -3.35
N TYR A 70 -10.15 11.24 -2.19
CA TYR A 70 -9.42 11.07 -0.93
C TYR A 70 -9.26 9.59 -0.57
N ARG A 71 -10.36 8.82 -0.55
CA ARG A 71 -10.31 7.39 -0.22
C ARG A 71 -9.36 6.63 -1.12
N ILE A 72 -9.42 6.88 -2.43
CA ILE A 72 -8.58 6.20 -3.42
C ILE A 72 -7.09 6.54 -3.17
N THR A 73 -6.77 7.80 -2.92
CA THR A 73 -5.39 8.21 -2.63
C THR A 73 -4.90 7.69 -1.27
N SER A 74 -5.75 7.72 -0.24
CA SER A 74 -5.45 7.15 1.09
C SER A 74 -5.16 5.66 0.98
N ASP A 75 -6.01 4.90 0.29
CA ASP A 75 -5.82 3.47 0.06
C ASP A 75 -4.49 3.21 -0.66
N ALA A 76 -4.11 4.06 -1.63
CA ALA A 76 -2.82 3.96 -2.30
C ALA A 76 -1.64 4.13 -1.32
N LEU A 77 -1.70 5.12 -0.43
CA LEU A 77 -0.66 5.39 0.57
C LEU A 77 -0.56 4.26 1.60
N ASP A 78 -1.69 3.73 2.08
CA ASP A 78 -1.72 2.62 3.03
C ASP A 78 -1.14 1.33 2.44
N ASN A 79 -1.26 1.15 1.13
CA ASN A 79 -0.60 0.07 0.39
C ASN A 79 0.85 0.41 -0.04
N GLY A 80 1.35 1.54 0.45
CA GLY A 80 2.74 1.98 0.32
C GLY A 80 3.11 2.55 -1.05
N LEU A 81 2.16 2.88 -1.92
CA LEU A 81 2.46 3.49 -3.22
C LEU A 81 3.28 4.78 -3.00
N LYS A 82 4.29 4.98 -3.84
CA LYS A 82 5.26 6.08 -3.71
C LYS A 82 5.00 7.13 -4.79
N ALA A 83 5.81 8.18 -4.76
CA ALA A 83 5.70 9.31 -5.67
C ALA A 83 5.58 8.89 -7.15
N ARG A 84 6.37 7.91 -7.59
CA ARG A 84 6.34 7.40 -8.97
C ARG A 84 4.97 6.84 -9.34
N GLU A 85 4.40 5.95 -8.53
CA GLU A 85 3.10 5.34 -8.83
C GLU A 85 1.97 6.37 -8.77
N LEU A 86 1.99 7.25 -7.76
CA LEU A 86 1.00 8.31 -7.60
C LEU A 86 1.04 9.32 -8.75
N THR A 87 2.24 9.67 -9.23
CA THR A 87 2.42 10.56 -10.39
C THR A 87 1.85 9.93 -11.66
N MET A 88 2.11 8.63 -11.90
CA MET A 88 1.53 7.93 -13.06
C MET A 88 -0.01 7.91 -13.01
N ILE A 89 -0.60 7.75 -11.82
CA ILE A 89 -2.05 7.80 -11.64
C ILE A 89 -2.57 9.21 -11.99
N ALA A 90 -1.92 10.27 -11.49
CA ALA A 90 -2.29 11.65 -11.78
C ALA A 90 -2.25 11.96 -13.28
N GLU A 91 -1.15 11.58 -13.95
CA GLU A 91 -0.99 11.76 -15.40
C GLU A 91 -2.06 11.01 -16.19
N ARG A 92 -2.36 9.76 -15.79
CA ARG A 92 -3.36 8.95 -16.48
C ARG A 92 -4.76 9.55 -16.33
N VAL A 93 -5.11 10.02 -15.15
CA VAL A 93 -6.41 10.68 -14.89
C VAL A 93 -6.52 11.97 -15.71
N ARG A 94 -5.49 12.82 -15.75
CA ARG A 94 -5.46 14.03 -16.58
C ARG A 94 -5.64 13.71 -18.06
N LEU A 95 -4.95 12.68 -18.55
CA LEU A 95 -5.10 12.21 -19.93
C LEU A 95 -6.53 11.75 -20.21
N ARG A 96 -7.11 10.91 -19.35
CA ARG A 96 -8.51 10.44 -19.47
C ARG A 96 -9.50 11.61 -19.50
N ARG A 97 -9.30 12.60 -18.64
CA ARG A 97 -10.11 13.82 -18.63
C ARG A 97 -9.97 14.63 -19.91
N SER A 98 -8.75 14.76 -20.46
CA SER A 98 -8.50 15.44 -21.74
C SER A 98 -9.16 14.75 -22.93
N LEU A 99 -9.35 13.43 -22.84
CA LEU A 99 -10.10 12.64 -23.83
C LEU A 99 -11.63 12.77 -23.67
N GLY A 100 -12.11 13.61 -22.75
CA GLY A 100 -13.53 13.87 -22.54
C GLY A 100 -14.26 12.79 -21.75
N LEU A 101 -13.54 11.87 -21.10
CA LEU A 101 -14.16 10.80 -20.31
C LEU A 101 -14.82 11.35 -19.04
N SER A 102 -15.82 10.61 -18.57
CA SER A 102 -16.60 10.96 -17.39
C SER A 102 -15.77 10.88 -16.11
N ALA A 103 -16.25 11.55 -15.06
CA ALA A 103 -15.66 11.46 -13.73
C ALA A 103 -15.61 10.02 -13.22
N GLN A 104 -16.66 9.23 -13.48
CA GLN A 104 -16.72 7.83 -13.07
C GLN A 104 -15.64 6.98 -13.77
N GLU A 105 -15.43 7.15 -15.07
CA GLU A 105 -14.38 6.44 -15.81
C GLU A 105 -12.96 6.84 -15.35
N CYS A 106 -12.78 8.11 -14.97
CA CYS A 106 -11.53 8.58 -14.38
C CYS A 106 -11.28 7.95 -13.00
N GLU A 107 -12.33 7.87 -12.17
CA GLU A 107 -12.29 7.23 -10.85
C GLU A 107 -11.97 5.72 -10.96
N GLU A 108 -12.66 5.01 -11.85
CA GLU A 108 -12.44 3.59 -12.11
C GLU A 108 -11.02 3.33 -12.63
N THR A 109 -10.52 4.20 -13.51
CA THR A 109 -9.13 4.12 -13.99
C THR A 109 -8.13 4.25 -12.84
N ALA A 110 -8.30 5.24 -11.95
CA ALA A 110 -7.41 5.43 -10.82
C ALA A 110 -7.42 4.21 -9.88
N ARG A 111 -8.62 3.70 -9.54
CA ARG A 111 -8.76 2.49 -8.72
C ARG A 111 -8.11 1.27 -9.35
N ALA A 112 -8.35 1.03 -10.64
CA ALA A 112 -7.79 -0.12 -11.35
C ALA A 112 -6.25 -0.07 -11.36
N MET A 113 -5.67 1.11 -11.55
CA MET A 113 -4.21 1.28 -11.48
C MET A 113 -3.67 0.97 -10.09
N ILE A 114 -4.31 1.48 -9.04
CA ILE A 114 -3.88 1.22 -7.66
C ILE A 114 -3.97 -0.28 -7.34
N GLN A 115 -5.08 -0.92 -7.68
CA GLN A 115 -5.25 -2.37 -7.49
C GLN A 115 -4.18 -3.18 -8.22
N GLU A 116 -3.83 -2.80 -9.45
CA GLU A 116 -2.78 -3.49 -10.20
C GLU A 116 -1.40 -3.29 -9.56
N GLN A 117 -1.09 -2.09 -9.07
CA GLN A 117 0.18 -1.84 -8.36
C GLN A 117 0.27 -2.64 -7.06
N ILE A 118 -0.83 -2.75 -6.32
CA ILE A 118 -0.92 -3.58 -5.11
C ILE A 118 -0.69 -5.05 -5.46
N ARG A 119 -1.31 -5.54 -6.54
CA ARG A 119 -1.15 -6.91 -7.03
C ARG A 119 0.30 -7.22 -7.38
N ILE A 120 0.94 -6.35 -8.17
CA ILE A 120 2.34 -6.51 -8.59
C ILE A 120 3.27 -6.58 -7.38
N ARG A 121 3.07 -5.70 -6.39
CA ARG A 121 3.88 -5.68 -5.16
C ARG A 121 3.69 -6.92 -4.30
N THR A 122 2.44 -7.36 -4.13
CA THR A 122 2.12 -8.57 -3.38
C THR A 122 2.77 -9.81 -4.02
N GLN A 123 2.74 -9.89 -5.35
CA GLN A 123 3.39 -10.98 -6.10
C GLN A 123 4.92 -10.91 -6.04
N THR A 124 5.49 -9.70 -6.09
CA THR A 124 6.95 -9.52 -5.98
C THR A 124 7.44 -9.93 -4.59
N ALA A 125 6.70 -9.58 -3.52
CA ALA A 125 6.99 -10.00 -2.15
C ALA A 125 6.91 -11.54 -2.00
N ALA A 126 5.88 -12.17 -2.57
CA ALA A 126 5.70 -13.63 -2.52
C ALA A 126 6.75 -14.40 -3.36
N GLY A 127 7.13 -13.87 -4.53
CA GLY A 127 8.16 -14.47 -5.40
C GLY A 127 9.55 -14.41 -4.77
N THR A 128 9.87 -13.31 -4.08
CA THR A 128 11.16 -13.12 -3.40
C THR A 128 11.30 -14.03 -2.17
N ALA A 129 10.19 -14.31 -1.46
CA ALA A 129 10.17 -15.26 -0.34
C ALA A 129 10.43 -16.71 -0.81
N THR A 130 9.85 -17.10 -1.95
CA THR A 130 10.04 -18.44 -2.53
C THR A 130 11.47 -18.67 -3.05
N GLN A 131 12.12 -17.64 -3.60
CA GLN A 131 13.53 -17.74 -4.03
C GLN A 131 14.50 -17.86 -2.84
N LYS A 132 14.29 -17.13 -1.74
CA LYS A 132 15.16 -17.27 -0.54
C LYS A 132 15.08 -18.65 0.09
N GLN A 133 13.93 -19.33 0.04
CA GLN A 133 13.79 -20.67 0.63
C GLN A 133 14.38 -21.80 -0.23
N THR A 134 14.58 -21.57 -1.53
CA THR A 134 15.15 -22.59 -2.44
C THR A 134 16.68 -22.52 -2.52
N GLN A 135 17.31 -21.44 -2.03
CA GLN A 135 18.77 -21.25 -2.07
C GLN A 135 19.49 -21.71 -0.79
N ASP A 136 18.77 -22.02 0.29
CA ASP A 136 19.32 -22.53 1.56
C ASP A 136 19.21 -24.06 1.72
N ARG A 137 18.93 -24.80 0.64
CA ARG A 137 19.05 -26.27 0.66
C ARG A 137 20.48 -26.63 0.28
N PRO A 138 21.31 -27.18 1.21
CA PRO A 138 22.67 -27.59 0.86
C PRO A 138 22.59 -28.63 -0.23
N ALA A 139 23.26 -28.37 -1.35
CA ALA A 139 23.50 -29.36 -2.37
C ALA A 139 24.30 -30.49 -1.72
N GLU A 140 23.66 -31.65 -1.49
CA GLU A 140 24.39 -32.88 -1.25
C GLU A 140 25.35 -33.12 -2.44
N PRO A 141 26.62 -33.47 -2.19
CA PRO A 141 27.55 -33.72 -3.27
C PRO A 141 27.08 -34.93 -4.07
N SER A 142 26.91 -34.68 -5.36
CA SER A 142 26.79 -35.68 -6.41
C SER A 142 27.95 -36.68 -6.33
N GLU A 143 27.72 -37.89 -5.82
CA GLU A 143 28.63 -39.02 -6.06
C GLU A 143 28.41 -39.55 -7.49
N ALA A 144 29.47 -39.42 -8.28
CA ALA A 144 29.60 -39.83 -9.66
C ALA A 144 29.68 -41.37 -9.81
N PRO A 145 29.46 -41.93 -11.02
CA PRO A 145 29.35 -43.37 -11.23
C PRO A 145 30.74 -44.03 -11.25
N SER A 146 30.98 -44.98 -10.34
CA SER A 146 32.19 -45.82 -10.37
C SER A 146 31.89 -47.15 -11.05
N SER A 147 32.57 -47.37 -12.18
CA SER A 147 32.58 -48.60 -12.94
C SER A 147 33.53 -49.65 -12.36
N ARG A 148 33.28 -50.92 -12.72
CA ARG A 148 34.26 -51.99 -13.01
C ARG A 148 34.55 -53.04 -11.90
N GLY A 149 34.07 -54.26 -12.18
CA GLY A 149 34.93 -55.45 -12.24
C GLY A 149 34.74 -56.51 -11.14
N LYS A 150 34.12 -57.64 -11.50
CA LYS A 150 34.77 -58.95 -11.60
C LYS A 150 33.88 -59.94 -12.33
#